data_AF-A0A381YHJ7-F1
#
_entry.id   AF-A0A381YHJ7-F1
#
_cell.length_a   1.000
_cell.length_b   1.000
_cell.length_c   1.000
_cell.angle_alpha   90.00
_cell.angle_beta   90.00
_cell.angle_gamma   90.00
#
_symmetry.space_group_name_H-M   'P 1'
#
loop_
_entity.id
_entity.type
_entity.pdbx_description
1 polymer ?
#
loop_
_entity_poly.entity_id
_entity_poly.type
_entity_poly.pdbx_seq_one_letter_code
_entity_poly.pdbx_strand_id
1 'polypeptide(L)' 'MSIKYFTWFMKSRNKIDTIKGVDEHGEFKSKQWEDKNGNPCYNFWDIEAEHPRTAVNYTVTKA' A
#
# COMPACT_ATOMS: atom_id res chain seq x y z
N MET A 1 -9.81 1.73 -13.17
CA MET A 1 -8.74 1.64 -12.14
C MET A 1 -9.10 2.63 -11.04
N SER A 2 -9.31 2.18 -9.79
CA SER A 2 -9.69 3.08 -8.69
C SER A 2 -8.44 3.49 -7.92
N ILE A 3 -8.16 4.78 -7.86
CA ILE A 3 -7.09 5.33 -7.03
C ILE A 3 -7.53 5.24 -5.56
N LYS A 4 -6.57 4.88 -4.69
CA LYS A 4 -6.76 4.78 -3.25
C LYS A 4 -5.62 5.52 -2.54
N TYR A 5 -5.91 6.05 -1.36
CA TYR A 5 -4.90 6.54 -0.44
C TYR A 5 -4.59 5.46 0.59
N PHE A 6 -3.32 5.08 0.66
CA PHE A 6 -2.79 4.13 1.62
C PHE A 6 -2.00 4.89 2.68
N THR A 7 -2.42 4.83 3.94
CA THR A 7 -1.73 5.47 5.05
C THR A 7 -1.20 4.42 6.01
N TRP A 8 0.09 4.45 6.32
CA TRP A 8 0.71 3.55 7.28
C TRP A 8 1.99 4.13 7.88
N PHE A 9 2.48 3.48 8.94
CA PHE A 9 3.79 3.80 9.51
C PHE A 9 4.92 3.20 8.65
N MET A 10 5.61 4.05 7.89
CA MET A 10 6.74 3.69 7.05
C MET A 10 8.00 3.50 7.89
N LYS A 11 8.28 2.25 8.30
CA LYS A 11 9.46 1.92 9.12
C LYS A 11 10.78 2.46 8.55
N SER A 12 10.97 2.41 7.23
CA SER A 12 12.18 2.91 6.56
C SER A 12 12.37 4.43 6.66
N ARG A 13 11.29 5.19 6.90
CA ARG A 13 11.30 6.65 7.02
C ARG A 13 10.98 7.14 8.43
N ASN A 14 10.70 6.21 9.35
CA ASN A 14 10.29 6.47 10.73
C ASN A 14 9.15 7.50 10.87
N LYS A 15 8.16 7.46 9.96
CA LYS A 15 7.00 8.37 9.96
C LYS A 15 5.73 7.68 9.46
N ILE A 16 4.58 8.21 9.85
CA ILE A 16 3.29 7.93 9.19
C ILE A 16 3.21 8.79 7.93
N ASP A 17 2.83 8.19 6.82
CA ASP A 17 2.67 8.90 5.56
C ASP A 17 1.56 8.28 4.71
N THR A 18 1.06 9.03 3.74
CA THR A 18 -0.04 8.64 2.85
C THR A 18 0.43 8.63 1.41
N ILE A 19 0.19 7.52 0.70
CA ILE A 19 0.59 7.34 -0.69
C ILE A 19 -0.63 7.02 -1.56
N LYS A 20 -0.65 7.60 -2.76
CA LYS A 20 -1.63 7.27 -3.80
C LYS A 20 -1.22 6.00 -4.53
N GLY A 21 -2.13 5.04 -4.59
CA GLY A 21 -1.87 3.77 -5.23
C GLY A 21 -3.08 3.18 -5.95
N VAL A 22 -2.81 2.14 -6.73
CA VAL A 22 -3.83 1.32 -7.41
C VAL A 22 -3.62 -0.16 -7.14
N ASP A 23 -4.71 -0.90 -7.27
CA ASP A 23 -4.72 -2.35 -7.06
C ASP A 23 -4.13 -3.13 -8.23
N GLU A 24 -4.15 -2.57 -9.44
CA GLU A 24 -3.73 -3.24 -10.67
C GLU A 24 -2.95 -2.22 -11.52
N HIS A 25 -1.81 -2.62 -12.09
CA HIS A 25 -1.01 -1.78 -13.01
C HIS A 25 -0.13 -2.66 -13.90
N GLY A 26 -0.39 -2.69 -15.22
CA GLY A 26 0.28 -3.65 -16.11
C GLY A 26 0.04 -5.09 -15.68
N GLU A 27 1.10 -5.84 -15.43
CA GLU A 27 1.04 -7.22 -14.89
C GLU A 27 0.93 -7.27 -13.35
N PHE A 28 1.06 -6.13 -12.66
CA PHE A 28 0.93 -6.08 -11.21
C PHE A 28 -0.52 -6.23 -10.78
N LYS A 29 -0.76 -7.15 -9.84
CA LYS A 29 -2.02 -7.30 -9.12
C LYS A 29 -1.78 -7.34 -7.61
N SER A 30 -2.50 -6.48 -6.92
CA SER A 30 -2.46 -6.37 -5.47
C SER A 30 -3.01 -7.62 -4.76
N LYS A 31 -2.56 -7.78 -3.52
CA LYS A 31 -2.82 -8.88 -2.61
C LYS A 31 -2.85 -8.33 -1.18
N GLN A 32 -3.71 -8.93 -0.37
CA GLN A 32 -3.74 -8.73 1.07
C GLN A 32 -3.37 -10.04 1.76
N TRP A 33 -2.64 -9.94 2.86
CA TRP A 33 -2.24 -11.09 3.68
C TRP A 33 -1.91 -10.63 5.10
N GLU A 34 -1.71 -11.57 6.01
CA GLU A 34 -1.21 -11.30 7.36
C GLU A 34 0.28 -11.67 7.45
N ASP A 35 1.09 -10.82 8.09
CA ASP A 35 2.48 -11.15 8.37
C ASP A 35 2.61 -12.21 9.48
N LYS A 36 3.84 -12.64 9.78
CA LYS A 36 4.13 -13.63 10.83
C LYS A 36 3.69 -13.20 12.23
N ASN A 37 3.40 -11.92 12.46
CA ASN A 37 2.95 -11.36 13.72
C ASN A 37 1.44 -11.08 13.72
N GLY A 38 0.70 -11.47 12.67
CA GLY A 38 -0.73 -11.20 12.52
C GLY A 38 -1.06 -9.77 12.06
N ASN A 39 -0.09 -8.99 11.57
CA ASN A 39 -0.38 -7.65 11.07
C ASN A 39 -0.94 -7.72 9.64
N PRO A 40 -2.07 -7.05 9.33
CA PRO A 40 -2.57 -6.94 7.98
C PRO A 40 -1.59 -6.19 7.08
N CYS A 41 -1.32 -6.77 5.92
CA CYS A 41 -0.44 -6.28 4.89
C CYS A 41 -1.21 -6.13 3.57
N TYR A 42 -0.90 -5.07 2.82
CA TYR A 42 -1.50 -4.80 1.52
C TYR A 42 -0.44 -4.24 0.58
N ASN A 43 -0.15 -4.96 -0.50
CA ASN A 43 0.66 -4.41 -1.59
C ASN A 43 -0.18 -3.70 -2.65
N PHE A 44 0.35 -2.60 -3.16
CA PHE A 44 -0.29 -1.80 -4.19
C PHE A 44 0.78 -1.18 -5.08
N TRP A 45 0.37 -0.72 -6.27
CA TRP A 45 1.25 0.04 -7.15
C TRP A 45 1.22 1.51 -6.77
N ASP A 46 2.36 2.06 -6.33
CA ASP A 46 2.51 3.50 -6.10
C ASP A 46 2.56 4.21 -7.46
N ILE A 47 1.60 5.10 -7.70
CA ILE A 47 1.47 5.79 -8.99
C ILE A 47 2.53 6.89 -9.13
N GLU A 48 2.91 7.54 -8.02
CA GLU A 48 3.86 8.65 -8.05
C GLU A 48 5.31 8.16 -8.13
N ALA A 49 5.60 7.01 -7.50
CA ALA A 49 6.93 6.41 -7.51
C ALA A 49 7.09 5.29 -8.56
N GLU A 50 6.03 4.96 -9.30
CA GLU A 50 5.99 3.92 -10.36
C GLU A 50 6.59 2.57 -9.92
N HIS A 51 6.26 2.13 -8.70
CA HIS A 51 6.78 0.86 -8.19
C HIS A 51 5.82 0.21 -7.17
N PRO A 52 5.90 -1.12 -6.93
CA PRO A 52 5.07 -1.77 -5.93
C PRO A 52 5.55 -1.42 -4.52
N ARG A 53 4.60 -1.15 -3.63
CA ARG A 53 4.82 -0.95 -2.18
C ARG A 53 3.99 -1.93 -1.37
N THR A 54 4.31 -2.05 -0.10
CA THR A 54 3.50 -2.80 0.88
C THR A 54 3.27 -1.93 2.10
N ALA A 55 2.00 -1.70 2.42
CA ALA A 55 1.58 -1.07 3.66
C ALA A 55 1.26 -2.15 4.70
N VAL A 56 1.65 -1.92 5.94
CA VAL A 56 1.43 -2.82 7.09
C VAL A 56 0.71 -2.04 8.18
N ASN A 57 -0.30 -2.62 8.84
CA ASN A 57 -1.15 -1.92 9.81
C ASN A 57 -1.67 -0.60 9.25
N TYR A 58 -2.32 -0.70 8.10
CA TYR A 58 -2.63 0.44 7.24
C TYR A 58 -4.10 0.83 7.34
N THR A 59 -4.39 2.04 6.85
CA THR A 59 -5.74 2.47 6.50
C THR A 59 -5.82 2.76 5.01
N VAL A 60 -6.96 2.45 4.40
CA VAL A 60 -7.22 2.70 2.97
C VAL A 60 -8.47 3.53 2.83
N THR A 61 -8.37 4.63 2.10
CA THR A 61 -9.52 5.44 1.71
C THR A 61 -9.60 5.56 0.19
N LYS A 62 -10.82 5.68 -0.32
CA LYS A 62 -11.04 5.94 -1.74
C LYS A 62 -10.58 7.37 -2.04
N ALA A 63 -9.88 7.55 -3.16
CA ALA A 63 -9.42 8.86 -3.57
C ALA A 63 -10.53 9.77 -4.09
#